data_AF-A0A524G0J3-F1
#
_entry.id   AF-A0A524G0J3-F1
#
_cell.length_a   1.000
_cell.length_b   1.000
_cell.length_c   1.000
_cell.angle_alpha   90.00
_cell.angle_beta   90.00
_cell.angle_gamma   90.00
#
_symmetry.space_group_name_H-M   'P 1'
#
loop_
_entity.id
_entity.type
_entity.pdbx_description
1 polymer ?
#
loop_
_entity_poly.entity_id
_entity_poly.type
_entity_poly.pdbx_seq_one_letter_code
_entity_poly.pdbx_strand_id
1 'polypeptide(L)'
;MTESSSGKRAASMVIGMIVMVGGFFGGFMQFFWMDTRDVGTILFFVLFVPMISFLIGAGIIIYGMRDSIPAFGMLGTHRASSIREKSFVHEPPRFCKDCGASLNAKELEWVGPLTIKCPYCGATHPTEKREV
;
A
#
# COMPACT_ATOMS: atom_id res chain seq x y z
N MET A 1 -2.22 17.71 -8.74
CA MET A 1 -0.82 18.13 -8.48
C MET A 1 -0.16 17.25 -7.40
N THR A 2 -0.25 15.93 -7.50
CA THR A 2 0.22 14.98 -6.45
C THR A 2 1.48 14.19 -6.83
N GLU A 3 1.94 14.24 -8.09
CA GLU A 3 3.07 13.41 -8.55
C GLU A 3 4.44 13.87 -8.04
N SER A 4 4.67 15.17 -7.87
CA SER A 4 5.99 15.70 -7.48
C SER A 4 6.41 15.30 -6.05
N SER A 5 5.45 15.12 -5.13
CA SER A 5 5.76 14.68 -3.75
C SER A 5 6.02 13.19 -3.66
N SER A 6 5.40 12.38 -4.54
CA SER A 6 5.65 10.93 -4.61
C SER A 6 7.03 10.63 -5.17
N GLY A 7 7.45 11.33 -6.23
CA GLY A 7 8.75 11.15 -6.86
C GLY A 7 9.94 11.44 -5.93
N LYS A 8 9.86 12.51 -5.12
CA LYS A 8 10.92 12.85 -4.15
C LYS A 8 11.09 11.78 -3.05
N ARG A 9 9.98 11.16 -2.62
CA ARG A 9 9.99 10.09 -1.61
C ARG A 9 10.61 8.81 -2.17
N ALA A 10 10.18 8.41 -3.37
CA ALA A 10 10.76 7.27 -4.06
C ALA A 10 12.27 7.47 -4.29
N ALA A 11 12.69 8.66 -4.69
CA ALA A 11 14.10 9.00 -4.84
C ALA A 11 14.87 8.86 -3.51
N SER A 12 14.37 9.41 -2.40
CA SER A 12 15.05 9.28 -1.10
C SER A 12 15.16 7.83 -0.60
N MET A 13 14.14 7.00 -0.87
CA MET A 13 14.18 5.57 -0.52
C MET A 13 15.21 4.82 -1.35
N VAL A 14 15.21 5.05 -2.67
CA VAL A 14 16.17 4.40 -3.58
C VAL A 14 17.60 4.82 -3.24
N ILE A 15 17.83 6.10 -2.99
CA ILE A 15 19.16 6.60 -2.59
C ILE A 15 19.60 5.97 -1.26
N GLY A 16 18.72 5.92 -0.25
CA GLY A 16 19.04 5.28 1.03
C GLY A 16 19.37 3.79 0.88
N MET A 17 18.62 3.07 0.05
CA MET A 17 18.87 1.65 -0.23
C MET A 17 20.19 1.43 -0.97
N ILE A 18 20.50 2.27 -1.96
CA ILE A 18 21.78 2.21 -2.67
C ILE A 18 22.95 2.47 -1.72
N VAL A 19 22.82 3.44 -0.80
CA VAL A 19 23.87 3.73 0.19
C VAL A 19 24.07 2.56 1.16
N MET A 20 23.00 1.92 1.63
CA MET A 20 23.09 0.75 2.52
C MET A 20 23.75 -0.44 1.80
N VAL A 21 23.23 -0.80 0.62
CA VAL A 21 23.71 -1.96 -0.15
C VAL A 21 25.13 -1.69 -0.67
N GLY A 22 25.36 -0.53 -1.28
CA GLY A 22 26.66 -0.13 -1.80
C GLY A 22 27.73 0.00 -0.72
N GLY A 23 27.38 0.48 0.48
CA GLY A 23 28.30 0.53 1.60
C GLY A 23 28.66 -0.84 2.17
N PHE A 24 27.68 -1.74 2.28
CA PHE A 24 27.91 -3.12 2.72
C PHE A 24 28.78 -3.90 1.72
N PHE A 25 28.39 -3.90 0.44
CA PHE A 25 29.14 -4.59 -0.61
C PHE A 25 30.45 -3.90 -0.95
N GLY A 26 30.53 -2.58 -0.83
CA GLY A 26 31.76 -1.81 -1.03
C GLY A 26 32.80 -2.11 0.04
N GLY A 27 32.40 -2.15 1.32
CA GLY A 27 33.28 -2.59 2.41
C GLY A 27 33.76 -4.03 2.24
N PHE A 28 32.89 -4.91 1.74
CA PHE A 28 33.22 -6.30 1.45
C PHE A 28 34.14 -6.45 0.22
N MET A 29 33.93 -5.69 -0.85
CA MET A 29 34.81 -5.72 -2.03
C MET A 29 36.20 -5.14 -1.73
N GLN A 30 36.27 -4.11 -0.90
CA GLN A 30 37.54 -3.52 -0.46
C GLN A 30 38.43 -4.55 0.27
N PHE A 31 37.83 -5.52 0.97
CA PHE A 31 38.55 -6.61 1.61
C PHE A 31 39.29 -7.51 0.60
N PHE A 32 38.70 -7.78 -0.57
CA PHE A 32 39.37 -8.60 -1.60
C PHE A 32 40.45 -7.85 -2.37
N TRP A 33 40.46 -6.52 -2.31
CA TRP A 33 41.44 -5.68 -3.00
C TRP A 33 42.62 -5.27 -2.12
N MET A 34 42.46 -5.25 -0.80
CA MET A 34 43.55 -5.00 0.13
C MET A 34 44.36 -6.28 0.35
N ASP A 35 45.54 -6.36 -0.25
CA ASP A 35 46.51 -7.46 -0.09
C ASP A 35 47.16 -7.53 1.31
N THR A 36 46.80 -6.61 2.22
CA THR A 36 47.37 -6.52 3.57
C THR A 36 46.65 -7.46 4.54
N ARG A 37 47.38 -8.46 5.06
CA ARG A 37 46.91 -9.41 6.08
C ARG A 37 46.79 -8.82 7.49
N ASP A 38 46.61 -7.51 7.61
CA ASP A 38 46.46 -6.85 8.90
C ASP A 38 45.03 -7.02 9.39
N VAL A 39 44.87 -7.92 10.37
CA VAL A 39 43.59 -8.25 11.00
C VAL A 39 42.84 -7.00 11.47
N GLY A 40 43.56 -5.97 11.94
CA GLY A 40 42.97 -4.70 12.36
C GLY A 40 42.27 -3.94 11.23
N THR A 41 42.87 -3.91 10.03
CA THR A 41 42.26 -3.24 8.87
C THR A 41 41.02 -3.98 8.38
N ILE A 42 41.09 -5.31 8.33
CA ILE A 42 39.97 -6.18 7.96
C ILE A 42 38.78 -5.96 8.89
N LEU A 43 39.03 -5.98 10.20
CA LEU A 43 38.00 -5.82 11.22
C LEU A 43 37.37 -4.41 11.15
N PHE A 44 38.17 -3.38 10.85
CA PHE A 44 37.66 -2.04 10.60
C PHE A 44 36.73 -1.99 9.37
N PHE A 45 37.13 -2.54 8.23
CA PHE A 45 36.28 -2.53 7.02
C PHE A 45 35.00 -3.36 7.18
N VAL A 46 35.06 -4.51 7.87
CA VAL A 46 33.92 -5.40 8.04
C VAL A 46 32.94 -4.91 9.11
N LEU A 47 33.38 -4.18 10.14
CA LEU A 47 32.48 -3.66 11.18
C LEU A 47 32.10 -2.19 10.99
N PHE A 48 33.07 -1.30 10.79
CA PHE A 48 32.81 0.14 10.79
C PHE A 48 32.12 0.62 9.51
N VAL A 49 32.56 0.15 8.34
CA VAL A 49 31.99 0.60 7.06
C VAL A 49 30.50 0.25 6.91
N PRO A 50 30.04 -1.00 7.18
CA PRO A 50 28.62 -1.30 7.09
C PRO A 50 27.80 -0.59 8.19
N MET A 51 28.36 -0.42 9.39
CA MET A 51 27.69 0.32 10.46
C MET A 51 27.43 1.79 10.06
N ILE A 52 28.46 2.48 9.55
CA ILE A 52 28.33 3.88 9.12
C ILE A 52 27.37 3.98 7.92
N SER A 53 27.49 3.07 6.95
CA SER A 53 26.62 3.05 5.76
C SER A 53 25.16 2.84 6.11
N PHE A 54 24.89 1.98 7.10
CA PHE A 54 23.56 1.77 7.63
C PHE A 54 23.00 3.01 8.32
N LEU A 55 23.78 3.67 9.19
CA LEU A 55 23.35 4.89 9.88
C LEU A 55 23.02 6.02 8.90
N ILE A 56 23.87 6.22 7.89
CA ILE A 56 23.65 7.25 6.86
C ILE A 56 22.43 6.89 6.00
N GLY A 57 22.34 5.65 5.52
CA GLY A 57 21.21 5.19 4.72
C GLY A 57 19.88 5.30 5.47
N ALA A 58 19.86 4.91 6.76
CA ALA A 58 18.67 4.99 7.59
C ALA A 58 18.27 6.45 7.85
N GLY A 59 19.26 7.33 8.08
CA GLY A 59 19.04 8.76 8.23
C GLY A 59 18.39 9.40 7.00
N ILE A 60 18.86 9.05 5.78
CA ILE A 60 18.30 9.55 4.52
C ILE A 60 16.85 9.09 4.34
N ILE A 61 16.56 7.81 4.63
CA ILE A 61 15.20 7.26 4.53
C ILE A 61 14.27 7.95 5.53
N ILE A 62 14.69 8.09 6.79
CA ILE A 62 13.90 8.76 7.83
C ILE A 62 13.67 10.24 7.47
N TYR A 63 14.68 10.93 6.95
CA TYR A 63 14.55 12.31 6.51
C TYR A 63 13.57 12.45 5.34
N GLY A 64 13.64 11.58 4.34
CA GLY A 64 12.67 11.55 3.24
C GLY A 64 11.24 11.18 3.67
N MET A 65 11.11 10.41 4.75
CA MET A 65 9.82 10.04 5.33
C MET A 65 9.24 11.08 6.28
N ARG A 66 10.05 11.99 6.87
CA ARG A 66 9.59 13.03 7.81
C ARG A 66 8.48 13.92 7.24
N ASP A 67 8.48 14.16 5.93
CA ASP A 67 7.41 14.90 5.23
C ASP A 67 6.06 14.16 5.17
N SER A 68 5.98 12.93 5.67
CA SER A 68 4.78 12.07 5.60
C SER A 68 4.31 11.51 6.95
N ILE A 69 5.06 11.77 8.02
CA ILE A 69 4.75 11.24 9.37
C ILE A 69 4.50 12.44 10.29
N PRO A 70 3.24 12.83 10.56
CA PRO A 70 2.96 13.53 11.81
C PRO A 70 3.43 12.62 12.94
N ALA A 71 4.16 13.21 13.90
CA ALA A 71 5.10 12.58 14.85
C ALA A 71 4.57 11.50 15.83
N PHE A 72 3.51 10.75 15.49
CA PHE A 72 2.77 9.90 16.43
C PHE A 72 2.34 8.52 15.87
N GLY A 73 3.15 7.89 15.03
CA GLY A 73 2.78 6.62 14.38
C GLY A 73 3.92 5.62 14.24
N MET A 74 4.63 5.31 15.33
CA MET A 74 5.75 4.36 15.34
C MET A 74 5.30 2.88 15.51
N LEU A 75 4.05 2.54 15.19
CA LEU A 75 3.57 1.16 15.21
C LEU A 75 2.61 0.94 14.04
N GLY A 76 3.14 0.54 12.89
CA GLY A 76 2.36 0.42 11.66
C GLY A 76 3.14 -0.25 10.54
N THR A 77 3.71 -1.41 10.82
CA THR A 77 3.99 -2.41 9.78
C THR A 77 2.71 -2.62 8.95
N HIS A 78 2.89 -2.66 7.62
CA HIS A 78 1.86 -2.76 6.59
C HIS A 78 1.16 -1.44 6.20
N ARG A 79 1.84 -0.63 5.37
CA ARG A 79 1.13 -0.01 4.23
C ARG A 79 0.75 -1.12 3.25
N ALA A 80 -0.24 -1.93 3.62
CA ALA A 80 -1.16 -2.43 2.62
C ALA A 80 -1.74 -1.17 1.98
N SER A 81 -1.54 -1.02 0.67
CA SER A 81 -2.38 -0.13 -0.13
C SER A 81 -3.82 -0.56 0.14
N SER A 82 -4.49 0.11 1.08
CA SER A 82 -5.94 0.04 1.20
C SER A 82 -6.48 0.72 -0.05
N ILE A 83 -6.55 -0.06 -1.13
CA ILE A 83 -7.69 0.02 -2.02
C ILE A 83 -8.86 0.03 -1.05
N ARG A 84 -9.49 1.19 -0.91
CA ARG A 84 -10.76 1.33 -0.22
C ARG A 84 -11.70 0.40 -1.00
N GLU A 85 -11.78 -0.87 -0.62
CA GLU A 85 -12.80 -1.79 -1.10
C GLU A 85 -14.11 -1.19 -0.61
N LYS A 86 -14.69 -0.30 -1.43
CA LYS A 86 -16.06 0.13 -1.25
C LYS A 86 -16.87 -1.14 -1.44
N SER A 87 -17.28 -1.76 -0.35
CA SER A 87 -18.22 -2.88 -0.39
C SER A 87 -19.54 -2.31 -0.90
N PHE A 88 -19.85 -2.53 -2.17
CA PHE A 88 -21.14 -2.15 -2.74
C PHE A 88 -22.18 -3.17 -2.27
N VAL A 89 -23.23 -2.72 -1.58
CA VAL A 89 -24.38 -3.56 -1.26
C VAL A 89 -25.45 -3.31 -2.32
N HIS A 90 -25.86 -4.38 -3.00
CA HIS A 90 -26.92 -4.34 -4.00
C HIS A 90 -28.27 -4.44 -3.29
N GLU A 91 -28.95 -3.30 -3.13
CA GLU A 91 -30.29 -3.26 -2.56
C GLU A 91 -31.36 -3.31 -3.68
N PRO A 92 -32.50 -3.96 -3.44
CA PRO A 92 -33.61 -3.89 -4.38
C PRO A 92 -34.21 -2.47 -4.41
N PRO A 93 -34.62 -1.95 -5.58
CA PRO A 93 -35.29 -0.67 -5.68
C PRO A 93 -36.57 -0.65 -4.83
N ARG A 94 -36.87 0.50 -4.20
CA ARG A 94 -38.04 0.66 -3.30
C ARG A 94 -39.40 0.55 -4.01
N PHE A 95 -39.43 0.81 -5.31
CA PHE A 95 -40.65 0.81 -6.12
C PHE A 95 -40.40 0.13 -7.45
N CYS A 96 -41.40 -0.61 -7.93
CA CYS A 96 -41.41 -1.14 -9.29
C CYS A 96 -41.59 -0.01 -10.30
N LYS A 97 -40.77 0.02 -11.35
CA LYS A 97 -40.87 1.05 -12.40
C LYS A 97 -42.08 0.87 -13.31
N ASP A 98 -42.60 -0.36 -13.39
CA ASP A 98 -43.70 -0.69 -14.31
C ASP A 98 -45.08 -0.54 -13.65
N CYS A 99 -45.23 -0.93 -12.38
CA CYS A 99 -46.52 -0.88 -11.68
C CYS A 99 -46.58 0.11 -10.51
N GLY A 100 -45.46 0.74 -10.14
CA GLY A 100 -45.40 1.68 -9.02
C GLY A 100 -45.60 1.05 -7.63
N ALA A 101 -45.75 -0.27 -7.54
CA ALA A 101 -45.91 -0.96 -6.27
C ALA A 101 -44.64 -0.86 -5.41
N SER A 102 -44.81 -0.71 -4.10
CA SER A 102 -43.72 -0.74 -3.11
C SER A 102 -43.12 -2.15 -3.06
N LEU A 103 -41.81 -2.26 -3.22
CA LEU A 103 -41.10 -3.52 -3.19
C LEU A 103 -40.36 -3.68 -1.85
N ASN A 104 -40.72 -4.71 -1.10
CA ASN A 104 -40.09 -5.05 0.16
C ASN A 104 -39.07 -6.18 -0.04
N ALA A 105 -37.86 -6.02 0.49
CA ALA A 105 -36.77 -7.00 0.38
C ALA A 105 -37.14 -8.42 0.85
N LYS A 106 -38.16 -8.56 1.71
CA LYS A 106 -38.65 -9.84 2.23
C LYS A 106 -39.56 -10.60 1.27
N GLU A 107 -40.25 -9.92 0.36
CA GLU A 107 -41.30 -10.49 -0.50
C GLU A 107 -40.87 -10.60 -1.97
N LEU A 108 -39.60 -10.27 -2.25
CA LEU A 108 -39.03 -10.28 -3.59
C LEU A 108 -38.42 -11.64 -3.92
N GLU A 109 -38.79 -12.16 -5.08
CA GLU A 109 -38.21 -13.37 -5.65
C GLU A 109 -36.98 -13.02 -6.49
N TRP A 110 -35.84 -13.61 -6.13
CA TRP A 110 -34.59 -13.45 -6.86
C TRP A 110 -34.53 -14.44 -8.01
N VAL A 111 -34.59 -13.91 -9.24
CA VAL A 111 -34.51 -14.70 -10.47
C VAL A 111 -33.08 -14.79 -11.03
N GLY A 112 -32.13 -14.07 -10.42
CA GLY A 112 -30.71 -14.10 -10.78
C GLY A 112 -29.84 -13.27 -9.82
N PRO A 113 -28.51 -13.26 -10.01
CA PRO A 113 -27.57 -12.66 -9.05
C PRO A 113 -27.71 -11.14 -8.91
N LEU A 114 -28.25 -10.46 -9.93
CA LEU A 114 -28.44 -9.01 -9.96
C LEU A 114 -29.85 -8.60 -10.42
N THR A 115 -30.77 -9.56 -10.45
CA THR A 115 -32.11 -9.37 -11.04
C THR A 115 -33.18 -9.88 -10.11
N ILE A 116 -34.15 -9.01 -9.82
CA ILE A 116 -35.31 -9.30 -8.98
C ILE A 116 -36.58 -9.32 -9.83
N LYS A 117 -37.55 -10.13 -9.44
CA LYS A 117 -38.87 -10.17 -10.08
C LYS A 117 -39.91 -9.49 -9.18
N CYS A 118 -40.71 -8.60 -9.75
CA CYS A 118 -41.82 -7.96 -9.05
C CYS A 118 -42.96 -8.97 -8.83
N PRO A 119 -43.48 -9.15 -7.60
CA PRO A 119 -44.58 -10.08 -7.33
C PRO A 119 -45.94 -9.58 -7.86
N TYR A 120 -46.08 -8.28 -8.12
CA TYR A 120 -47.34 -7.68 -8.54
C TYR A 120 -47.55 -7.67 -10.06
N CYS A 121 -46.52 -7.33 -10.83
CA CYS A 121 -46.60 -7.25 -12.29
C CYS A 121 -45.79 -8.33 -13.03
N GLY A 122 -44.98 -9.10 -12.31
CA GLY A 122 -44.12 -10.14 -12.90
C GLY A 122 -42.90 -9.60 -13.68
N ALA A 123 -42.72 -8.28 -13.75
CA ALA A 123 -41.59 -7.67 -14.44
C ALA A 123 -40.28 -7.88 -13.69
N THR A 124 -39.17 -8.00 -14.44
CA THR A 124 -37.83 -8.20 -13.91
C THR A 124 -37.02 -6.91 -13.94
N HIS A 125 -36.39 -6.56 -12.82
CA HIS A 125 -35.59 -5.34 -12.70
C HIS A 125 -34.17 -5.64 -12.19
N PRO A 126 -33.16 -4.88 -12.66
CA PRO A 126 -31.81 -4.95 -12.10
C PRO A 126 -31.74 -4.31 -10.71
N THR A 127 -30.87 -4.83 -9.84
CA THR A 127 -30.62 -4.25 -8.52
C THR A 127 -29.88 -2.91 -8.61
N GLU A 128 -30.17 -2.01 -7.69
CA GLU A 128 -29.52 -0.70 -7.63
C GLU A 128 -28.27 -0.78 -6.75
N LYS A 129 -27.16 -0.23 -7.24
CA LYS A 129 -25.90 -0.18 -6.48
C LYS A 129 -25.97 0.97 -5.49
N ARG A 130 -25.99 0.67 -4.19
CA ARG A 130 -25.85 1.67 -3.13
C ARG A 130 -24.44 1.55 -2.52
N GLU A 131 -23.71 2.67 -2.51
CA GLU A 131 -22.46 2.76 -1.75
C GLU A 131 -22.78 2.80 -0.25
N VAL A 132 -22.08 1.97 0.53
CA VAL A 132 -22.20 1.89 2.00
C VAL A 132 -20.98 2.46 2.67
#